data_AF-A0A8H4L3E9-F1
#
_entry.id   AF-A0A8H4L3E9-F1
#
_cell.length_a   1.000
_cell.length_b   1.000
_cell.length_c   1.000
_cell.angle_alpha   90.00
_cell.angle_beta   90.00
_cell.angle_gamma   90.00
#
_symmetry.space_group_name_H-M   'P 1'
#
loop_
_entity.id
_entity.type
_entity.pdbx_description
1 polymer ?
#
loop_
_entity_poly.entity_id
_entity_poly.type
_entity_poly.pdbx_seq_one_letter_code
_entity_poly.pdbx_strand_id
1 'polypeptide(L)'
;MFALRSSLGYAKFERVRFIVDSTQSFVDDLRDFAGTKEEITVNHAISPLQGFKARQPGSLTHSPRHRTDLVVTPLQLAASRGQDKVVAVLLSVLHRDEACLSSALFLALFYGHVGTAKLLLDHGAHPSRQWAFSGLHGAAKQGLRHVMQQFVEDFGVDPDVKDGHGATPITYALLIHDEDKAWETICFLFYLKAKKDTMFRVGSNCWTYADLARSMNKKKLPTLLEDAADDASSRTVDFE
;
A
#
# COMPACT_ATOMS: atom_id res chain seq x y z
N MET A 1 49.75 6.53 45.39
CA MET A 1 49.37 7.15 44.09
C MET A 1 48.25 6.33 43.41
N PHE A 2 47.11 6.08 44.07
CA PHE A 2 46.08 5.11 43.59
C PHE A 2 44.63 5.64 43.53
N ALA A 3 44.38 6.93 43.77
CA ALA A 3 43.01 7.44 43.92
C ALA A 3 42.40 8.14 42.68
N LEU A 4 43.13 8.25 41.56
CA LEU A 4 42.64 8.98 40.37
C LEU A 4 42.14 8.08 39.23
N ARG A 5 42.34 6.76 39.31
CA ARG A 5 41.77 5.82 38.32
C ARG A 5 40.36 5.34 38.67
N SER A 6 39.96 5.38 39.95
CA SER A 6 38.63 4.95 40.40
C SER A 6 37.55 5.99 40.15
N SER A 7 37.80 7.29 40.37
CA SER A 7 36.81 8.35 40.15
C SER A 7 36.49 8.58 38.66
N LEU A 8 37.49 8.43 37.78
CA LEU A 8 37.31 8.54 36.34
C LEU A 8 36.50 7.36 35.77
N GLY A 9 36.66 6.17 36.35
CA GLY A 9 35.85 4.99 36.04
C GLY A 9 34.41 5.11 36.56
N TYR A 10 34.24 5.60 37.80
CA TYR A 10 32.93 5.78 38.44
C TYR A 10 32.08 6.85 37.73
N ALA A 11 32.65 8.00 37.37
CA ALA A 11 31.94 9.04 36.62
C ALA A 11 31.60 8.63 35.18
N LYS A 12 32.44 7.79 34.54
CA LYS A 12 32.10 7.18 33.24
C LYS A 12 31.00 6.13 33.37
N PHE A 13 31.01 5.34 34.44
CA PHE A 13 30.00 4.31 34.72
C PHE A 13 28.62 4.94 34.96
N GLU A 14 28.53 6.03 35.73
CA GLU A 14 27.28 6.79 35.93
C GLU A 14 26.76 7.40 34.62
N ARG A 15 27.63 7.89 33.73
CA ARG A 15 27.22 8.35 32.39
C ARG A 15 26.68 7.22 31.52
N VAL A 16 27.33 6.05 31.54
CA VAL A 16 26.86 4.88 30.79
C VAL A 16 25.51 4.41 31.32
N ARG A 17 25.34 4.30 32.64
CA ARG A 17 24.07 3.96 33.27
C ARG A 17 22.98 4.96 32.93
N PHE A 18 23.27 6.26 33.04
CA PHE A 18 22.32 7.31 32.68
C PHE A 18 21.85 7.18 31.22
N ILE A 19 22.76 6.87 30.28
CA ILE A 19 22.38 6.66 28.87
C ILE A 19 21.47 5.44 28.74
N VAL A 20 21.78 4.33 29.40
CA VAL A 20 20.96 3.11 29.37
C VAL A 20 19.57 3.38 29.94
N ASP A 21 19.48 3.97 31.13
CA ASP A 21 18.22 4.26 31.82
C ASP A 21 17.37 5.26 30.99
N SER A 22 17.99 6.31 30.42
CA SER A 22 17.30 7.27 29.55
C SER A 22 16.79 6.62 28.26
N THR A 23 17.59 5.73 27.67
CA THR A 23 17.20 5.01 26.45
C THR A 23 16.06 4.03 26.73
N GLN A 24 16.09 3.35 27.87
CA GLN A 24 15.03 2.43 28.28
C GLN A 24 13.72 3.18 28.51
N SER A 25 13.76 4.33 29.21
CA SER A 25 12.58 5.20 29.37
C SER A 25 12.00 5.63 28.02
N PHE A 26 12.86 6.04 27.07
CA PHE A 26 12.40 6.39 25.72
C PHE A 26 11.79 5.20 24.97
N VAL A 27 12.34 4.00 25.13
CA VAL A 27 11.78 2.77 24.53
C VAL A 27 10.42 2.43 25.13
N ASP A 28 10.25 2.61 26.44
CA ASP A 28 8.97 2.36 27.11
C ASP A 28 7.92 3.40 26.69
N ASP A 29 8.28 4.68 26.61
CA ASP A 29 7.42 5.72 26.03
C ASP A 29 7.01 5.36 24.59
N LEU A 30 7.96 4.94 23.75
CA LEU A 30 7.67 4.52 22.37
C LEU A 30 6.69 3.35 22.31
N ARG A 31 6.73 2.41 23.27
CA ARG A 31 5.78 1.29 23.36
C ARG A 31 4.38 1.75 23.75
N ASP A 32 4.27 2.81 24.54
CA ASP A 32 2.97 3.37 24.92
C ASP A 32 2.33 4.17 23.78
N PHE A 33 3.15 4.92 23.01
CA PHE A 33 2.68 5.70 21.85
C PHE A 33 2.58 4.89 20.55
N ALA A 34 3.17 3.69 20.52
CA ALA A 34 3.10 2.71 19.45
C ALA A 34 1.76 2.58 18.72
N GLY A 35 0.69 2.47 19.50
CA GLY A 35 -0.67 2.24 19.03
C GLY A 35 -1.49 3.52 18.89
N THR A 36 -0.91 4.69 19.18
CA THR A 36 -1.64 5.95 19.04
C THR A 36 -1.93 6.20 17.58
N LYS A 37 -3.12 6.72 17.37
CA LYS A 37 -3.70 6.95 16.07
C LYS A 37 -3.83 8.45 15.90
N GLU A 38 -3.08 9.00 14.95
CA GLU A 38 -3.16 10.41 14.60
C GLU A 38 -3.87 10.58 13.28
N GLU A 39 -4.68 11.63 13.19
CA GLU A 39 -5.32 12.02 11.94
C GLU A 39 -4.33 12.85 11.12
N ILE A 40 -4.02 12.36 9.92
CA ILE A 40 -3.22 13.07 8.93
C ILE A 40 -4.05 13.33 7.69
N THR A 41 -3.88 14.51 7.08
CA THR A 41 -4.46 14.80 5.77
C THR A 41 -3.41 14.59 4.69
N VAL A 42 -3.65 13.66 3.76
CA VAL A 42 -2.85 13.50 2.56
C VAL A 42 -3.50 14.22 1.37
N ASN A 43 -2.68 14.88 0.56
CA ASN A 43 -3.15 15.71 -0.57
C ASN A 43 -3.42 14.90 -1.85
N HIS A 44 -4.04 13.71 -1.74
CA HIS A 44 -4.45 12.89 -2.88
C HIS A 44 -5.43 11.79 -2.44
N ALA A 45 -6.12 11.18 -3.41
CA ALA A 45 -7.02 10.05 -3.18
C ALA A 45 -6.22 8.75 -2.99
N ILE A 46 -6.50 8.03 -1.90
CA ILE A 46 -5.92 6.71 -1.62
C ILE A 46 -6.76 5.57 -2.20
N SER A 47 -8.09 5.71 -2.20
CA SER A 47 -8.97 4.73 -2.84
C SER A 47 -9.46 5.27 -4.18
N PRO A 48 -9.23 4.55 -5.30
CA PRO A 48 -9.64 5.01 -6.63
C PRO A 48 -11.17 5.14 -6.73
N LEU A 49 -11.93 4.21 -6.13
CA LEU A 49 -13.38 4.15 -6.35
C LEU A 49 -14.18 5.26 -5.65
N GLN A 50 -13.62 5.88 -4.60
CA GLN A 50 -14.32 6.95 -3.86
C GLN A 50 -14.53 8.25 -4.67
N GLY A 51 -13.79 8.43 -5.76
CA GLY A 51 -13.92 9.60 -6.64
C GLY A 51 -15.10 9.50 -7.62
N PHE A 52 -15.70 8.32 -7.79
CA PHE A 52 -16.74 8.11 -8.79
C PHE A 52 -18.15 8.38 -8.22
N LYS A 53 -18.96 9.05 -9.02
CA LYS A 53 -20.38 9.32 -8.73
C LYS A 53 -21.23 9.02 -9.96
N ALA A 54 -22.27 8.23 -9.78
CA ALA A 54 -23.32 8.04 -10.77
C ALA A 54 -24.41 9.12 -10.54
N ARG A 55 -24.50 10.11 -11.43
CA ARG A 55 -25.50 11.21 -11.32
C ARG A 55 -26.79 10.91 -12.10
N GLN A 56 -26.71 10.13 -13.17
CA GLN A 56 -27.85 9.72 -14.02
C GLN A 56 -27.66 8.28 -14.50
N PRO A 57 -28.73 7.59 -14.94
CA PRO A 57 -28.60 6.29 -15.59
C PRO A 57 -27.59 6.36 -16.74
N GLY A 58 -26.55 5.53 -16.71
CA GLY A 58 -25.54 5.47 -17.78
C GLY A 58 -24.47 6.57 -17.78
N SER A 59 -24.42 7.51 -16.82
CA SER A 59 -23.33 8.50 -16.73
C SER A 59 -22.50 8.38 -15.45
N LEU A 60 -21.24 7.96 -15.60
CA LEU A 60 -20.23 7.92 -14.55
C LEU A 60 -19.37 9.18 -14.59
N THR A 61 -19.37 9.94 -13.50
CA THR A 61 -18.50 11.10 -13.34
C THR A 61 -17.38 10.77 -12.35
N HIS A 62 -16.14 11.10 -12.69
CA HIS A 62 -15.01 11.00 -11.79
C HIS A 62 -14.64 12.39 -11.26
N SER A 63 -14.64 12.54 -9.95
CA SER A 63 -14.20 13.73 -9.23
C SER A 63 -13.17 13.30 -8.19
N PRO A 64 -11.86 13.33 -8.53
CA PRO A 64 -10.82 12.83 -7.65
C PRO A 64 -10.82 13.62 -6.34
N ARG A 65 -10.68 12.92 -5.22
CA ARG A 65 -10.46 13.58 -3.93
C ARG A 65 -9.06 14.15 -3.91
N HIS A 66 -8.94 15.44 -3.67
CA HIS A 66 -7.64 16.11 -3.51
C HIS A 66 -7.13 16.06 -2.06
N ARG A 67 -7.97 15.62 -1.12
CA ARG A 67 -7.63 15.43 0.29
C ARG A 67 -8.29 14.15 0.81
N THR A 68 -7.50 13.34 1.51
CA THR A 68 -7.98 12.17 2.24
C THR A 68 -7.46 12.27 3.67
N ASP A 69 -8.38 12.24 4.63
CA ASP A 69 -8.03 12.15 6.03
C ASP A 69 -7.83 10.68 6.38
N LEU A 70 -6.68 10.37 6.96
CA LEU A 70 -6.29 9.03 7.37
C LEU A 70 -6.00 9.03 8.85
N VAL A 71 -6.41 7.96 9.50
CA VAL A 71 -6.01 7.67 10.87
C VAL A 71 -4.82 6.73 10.81
N VAL A 72 -3.63 7.20 11.19
CA VAL A 72 -2.38 6.45 11.06
C VAL A 72 -1.65 6.27 12.39
N THR A 73 -0.90 5.17 12.50
CA THR A 73 0.06 4.94 13.59
C THR A 73 1.44 5.51 13.22
N PRO A 74 2.36 5.68 14.21
CA PRO A 74 3.74 6.09 13.93
C PRO A 74 4.44 5.20 12.88
N LEU A 75 4.20 3.88 12.93
CA LEU A 75 4.76 2.94 11.95
C LEU A 75 4.26 3.21 10.53
N GLN A 76 2.95 3.43 10.38
CA GLN A 76 2.33 3.71 9.09
C GLN A 76 2.82 5.04 8.49
N LEU A 77 3.02 6.05 9.33
CA LEU A 77 3.59 7.34 8.92
C LEU A 77 5.07 7.24 8.53
N ALA A 78 5.86 6.47 9.28
CA ALA A 78 7.26 6.22 8.93
C ALA A 78 7.37 5.43 7.61
N ALA A 79 6.47 4.46 7.40
CA ALA A 79 6.40 3.65 6.19
C ALA A 79 6.00 4.49 4.96
N SER A 80 5.01 5.37 5.08
CA SER A 80 4.60 6.26 3.98
C SER A 80 5.66 7.27 3.57
N ARG A 81 6.63 7.56 4.46
CA ARG A 81 7.76 8.46 4.22
C ARG A 81 9.06 7.74 3.84
N GLY A 82 9.05 6.40 3.79
CA GLY A 82 10.23 5.60 3.44
C GLY A 82 11.35 5.68 4.48
N GLN A 83 11.02 5.89 5.76
CA GLN A 83 12.02 6.07 6.83
C GLN A 83 12.50 4.72 7.38
N ASP A 84 13.29 3.99 6.59
CA ASP A 84 13.76 2.62 6.88
C ASP A 84 14.29 2.43 8.30
N LYS A 85 15.14 3.37 8.77
CA LYS A 85 15.73 3.30 10.13
C LYS A 85 14.68 3.47 11.23
N VAL A 86 13.72 4.37 11.02
CA VAL A 86 12.64 4.61 12.00
C VAL A 86 11.71 3.41 12.00
N VAL A 87 11.37 2.87 10.83
CA VAL A 87 10.58 1.65 10.69
C VAL A 87 11.27 0.47 11.40
N ALA A 88 12.59 0.29 11.24
CA ALA A 88 13.32 -0.77 11.92
C ALA A 88 13.30 -0.63 13.46
N VAL A 89 13.46 0.60 13.98
CA VAL A 89 13.35 0.86 15.43
C VAL A 89 11.93 0.61 15.93
N LEU A 90 10.91 1.06 15.19
CA LEU A 90 9.53 0.82 15.57
C LEU A 90 9.21 -0.69 15.55
N LEU A 91 9.60 -1.43 14.52
CA LEU A 91 9.37 -2.87 14.45
C LEU A 91 10.07 -3.67 15.56
N SER A 92 11.15 -3.16 16.15
CA SER A 92 11.84 -3.82 17.27
C SER A 92 11.17 -3.60 18.63
N VAL A 93 10.38 -2.52 18.77
CA VAL A 93 9.69 -2.18 20.03
C VAL A 93 8.20 -2.53 20.02
N LEU A 94 7.57 -2.55 18.83
CA LEU A 94 6.13 -2.74 18.67
C LEU A 94 5.72 -4.21 18.81
N HIS A 95 4.57 -4.45 19.45
CA HIS A 95 3.87 -5.72 19.32
C HIS A 95 3.36 -5.89 17.89
N ARG A 96 3.48 -7.11 17.36
CA ARG A 96 3.10 -7.44 15.98
C ARG A 96 1.58 -7.46 15.82
N ASP A 97 1.00 -6.31 15.53
CA ASP A 97 -0.35 -6.23 14.97
C ASP A 97 -0.27 -6.36 13.43
N GLU A 98 -0.72 -7.50 12.92
CA GLU A 98 -0.77 -7.80 11.50
C GLU A 98 -1.57 -6.73 10.71
N ALA A 99 -2.58 -6.11 11.32
CA ALA A 99 -3.37 -5.05 10.70
C ALA A 99 -2.52 -3.81 10.41
N CYS A 100 -1.77 -3.40 11.44
CA CYS A 100 -0.87 -2.26 11.39
C CYS A 100 0.24 -2.51 10.35
N LEU A 101 0.85 -3.70 10.38
CA LEU A 101 1.92 -4.11 9.45
C LEU A 101 1.46 -4.14 8.00
N SER A 102 0.31 -4.76 7.71
CA SER A 102 -0.23 -4.86 6.34
C SER A 102 -0.59 -3.48 5.77
N SER A 103 -1.13 -2.59 6.61
CA SER A 103 -1.44 -1.21 6.22
C SER A 103 -0.17 -0.38 5.99
N ALA A 104 0.85 -0.56 6.84
CA ALA A 104 2.15 0.08 6.65
C ALA A 104 2.82 -0.40 5.34
N LEU A 105 2.70 -1.69 5.02
CA LEU A 105 3.20 -2.26 3.77
C LEU A 105 2.50 -1.66 2.55
N PHE A 106 1.17 -1.52 2.61
CA PHE A 106 0.41 -0.81 1.58
C PHE A 106 0.93 0.62 1.38
N LEU A 107 1.07 1.40 2.45
CA LEU A 107 1.53 2.79 2.35
C LEU A 107 2.95 2.90 1.79
N ALA A 108 3.89 2.07 2.26
CA ALA A 108 5.25 2.03 1.74
C ALA A 108 5.25 1.78 0.22
N LEU A 109 4.51 0.77 -0.24
CA LEU A 109 4.42 0.45 -1.67
C LEU A 109 3.64 1.50 -2.47
N PHE A 110 2.57 2.05 -1.91
CA PHE A 110 1.77 3.10 -2.55
C PHE A 110 2.61 4.34 -2.85
N TYR A 111 3.60 4.67 -2.01
CA TYR A 111 4.56 5.75 -2.23
C TYR A 111 5.89 5.30 -2.88
N GLY A 112 6.03 4.02 -3.22
CA GLY A 112 7.19 3.48 -3.95
C GLY A 112 8.42 3.16 -3.09
N HIS A 113 8.29 3.09 -1.76
CA HIS A 113 9.36 2.78 -0.82
C HIS A 113 9.59 1.26 -0.70
N VAL A 114 10.20 0.68 -1.73
CA VAL A 114 10.46 -0.78 -1.82
C VAL A 114 11.37 -1.29 -0.70
N GLY A 115 12.38 -0.52 -0.30
CA GLY A 115 13.27 -0.90 0.82
C GLY A 115 12.50 -1.04 2.13
N THR A 116 11.63 -0.08 2.42
CA THR A 116 10.74 -0.12 3.58
C THR A 116 9.74 -1.27 3.50
N ALA A 117 9.17 -1.53 2.32
CA ALA A 117 8.27 -2.65 2.10
C ALA A 117 8.94 -4.00 2.38
N LYS A 118 10.20 -4.16 1.95
CA LYS A 118 10.99 -5.36 2.26
C LYS A 118 11.19 -5.54 3.77
N LEU A 119 11.56 -4.48 4.48
CA LEU A 119 11.69 -4.53 5.95
C LEU A 119 10.39 -4.96 6.63
N LEU A 120 9.24 -4.48 6.16
CA LEU A 120 7.93 -4.85 6.70
C LEU A 120 7.59 -6.32 6.43
N LEU A 121 7.87 -6.83 5.22
CA LEU A 121 7.69 -8.25 4.88
C LEU A 121 8.58 -9.15 5.74
N ASP A 122 9.85 -8.79 5.94
CA ASP A 122 10.79 -9.53 6.79
C ASP A 122 10.33 -9.60 8.26
N HIS A 123 9.48 -8.67 8.70
CA HIS A 123 8.88 -8.64 10.04
C HIS A 123 7.46 -9.24 10.10
N GLY A 124 7.00 -9.90 9.04
CA GLY A 124 5.75 -10.64 9.00
C GLY A 124 4.54 -9.83 8.54
N ALA A 125 4.73 -8.70 7.86
CA ALA A 125 3.62 -8.03 7.17
C ALA A 125 3.08 -8.95 6.06
N HIS A 126 1.75 -9.13 6.02
CA HIS A 126 1.13 -9.91 4.97
C HIS A 126 0.71 -8.99 3.79
N PRO A 127 0.98 -9.37 2.53
CA PRO A 127 0.67 -8.53 1.36
C PRO A 127 -0.82 -8.42 1.04
N SER A 128 -1.67 -9.26 1.63
CA SER A 128 -3.13 -9.21 1.46
C SER A 128 -3.88 -9.27 2.78
N ARG A 129 -4.92 -8.44 2.87
CA ARG A 129 -6.01 -8.59 3.83
C ARG A 129 -7.33 -8.31 3.12
N GLN A 130 -8.29 -9.21 3.27
CA GLN A 130 -9.58 -9.08 2.59
C GLN A 130 -10.31 -7.83 3.08
N TRP A 131 -10.89 -7.07 2.15
CA TRP A 131 -11.63 -5.83 2.41
C TRP A 131 -10.83 -4.71 3.11
N ALA A 132 -9.50 -4.77 3.02
CA ALA A 132 -8.60 -3.72 3.49
C ALA A 132 -7.63 -3.33 2.38
N PHE A 133 -6.98 -2.17 2.54
CA PHE A 133 -5.86 -1.82 1.68
C PHE A 133 -4.77 -2.89 1.82
N SER A 134 -4.19 -3.31 0.69
CA SER A 134 -3.26 -4.42 0.63
C SER A 134 -1.96 -4.00 -0.05
N GLY A 135 -0.86 -4.68 0.27
CA GLY A 135 0.43 -4.45 -0.40
C GLY A 135 0.31 -4.54 -1.93
N LEU A 136 -0.51 -5.46 -2.44
CA LEU A 136 -0.70 -5.63 -3.88
C LEU A 136 -1.34 -4.40 -4.55
N HIS A 137 -2.29 -3.74 -3.90
CA HIS A 137 -2.85 -2.47 -4.39
C HIS A 137 -1.77 -1.39 -4.53
N GLY A 138 -0.91 -1.24 -3.52
CA GLY A 138 0.20 -0.28 -3.52
C GLY A 138 1.23 -0.59 -4.61
N ALA A 139 1.59 -1.87 -4.76
CA ALA A 139 2.52 -2.32 -5.80
C ALA A 139 1.98 -2.06 -7.21
N ALA A 140 0.70 -2.32 -7.45
CA ALA A 140 0.03 -2.04 -8.72
C ALA A 140 -0.02 -0.53 -9.02
N LYS A 141 -0.29 0.33 -8.03
CA LYS A 141 -0.27 1.79 -8.20
C LYS A 141 1.08 2.33 -8.69
N GLN A 142 2.17 1.66 -8.32
CA GLN A 142 3.55 2.03 -8.68
C GLN A 142 4.10 1.24 -9.87
N GLY A 143 3.40 0.22 -10.35
CA GLY A 143 3.85 -0.67 -11.43
C GLY A 143 5.02 -1.58 -11.04
N LEU A 144 5.10 -1.98 -9.78
CA LEU A 144 6.20 -2.78 -9.22
C LEU A 144 6.04 -4.27 -9.57
N ARG A 145 6.31 -4.66 -10.82
CA ARG A 145 6.09 -6.03 -11.34
C ARG A 145 6.69 -7.12 -10.46
N HIS A 146 7.95 -6.97 -10.05
CA HIS A 146 8.63 -7.95 -9.20
C HIS A 146 7.92 -8.16 -7.85
N VAL A 147 7.44 -7.08 -7.22
CA VAL A 147 6.70 -7.16 -5.95
C VAL A 147 5.33 -7.81 -6.16
N MET A 148 4.63 -7.46 -7.23
CA MET A 148 3.33 -8.06 -7.55
C MET A 148 3.45 -9.56 -7.80
N GLN A 149 4.47 -9.98 -8.56
CA GLN A 149 4.77 -11.38 -8.81
C GLN A 149 5.05 -12.12 -7.51
N GLN A 150 5.96 -11.58 -6.69
CA GLN A 150 6.29 -12.16 -5.39
C GLN A 150 5.03 -12.35 -4.52
N PHE A 151 4.12 -11.37 -4.49
CA PHE A 151 2.90 -11.48 -3.69
C PHE A 151 1.93 -12.55 -4.20
N VAL A 152 1.78 -12.69 -5.51
CA VAL A 152 0.87 -13.70 -6.08
C VAL A 152 1.48 -15.10 -5.98
N GLU A 153 2.77 -15.26 -6.31
CA GLU A 153 3.42 -16.57 -6.39
C GLU A 153 3.87 -17.09 -5.01
N ASP A 154 4.55 -16.28 -4.21
CA ASP A 154 5.14 -16.74 -2.94
C ASP A 154 4.13 -16.68 -1.78
N PHE A 155 3.27 -15.66 -1.78
CA PHE A 155 2.29 -15.43 -0.70
C PHE A 155 0.87 -15.91 -1.08
N GLY A 156 0.64 -16.36 -2.31
CA GLY A 156 -0.67 -16.85 -2.75
C GLY A 156 -1.76 -15.77 -2.74
N VAL A 157 -1.40 -14.49 -2.90
CA VAL A 157 -2.36 -13.40 -2.91
C VAL A 157 -3.22 -13.46 -4.17
N ASP A 158 -4.54 -13.41 -3.99
CA ASP A 158 -5.49 -13.26 -5.09
C ASP A 158 -5.22 -11.95 -5.87
N PRO A 159 -4.90 -12.01 -7.18
CA PRO A 159 -4.68 -10.82 -8.00
C PRO A 159 -5.92 -9.90 -8.12
N ASP A 160 -7.11 -10.43 -7.82
CA ASP A 160 -8.38 -9.68 -7.76
C ASP A 160 -8.79 -9.30 -6.32
N VAL A 161 -7.86 -9.35 -5.37
CA VAL A 161 -8.11 -8.93 -3.97
C VAL A 161 -8.78 -7.56 -3.93
N LYS A 162 -9.83 -7.43 -3.11
CA LYS A 162 -10.62 -6.19 -3.01
C LYS A 162 -10.30 -5.43 -1.73
N ASP A 163 -10.12 -4.10 -1.87
CA ASP A 163 -10.11 -3.20 -0.73
C ASP A 163 -11.51 -3.04 -0.10
N GLY A 164 -11.62 -2.23 0.94
CA GLY A 164 -12.89 -1.97 1.64
C GLY A 164 -13.95 -1.25 0.78
N HIS A 165 -13.58 -0.71 -0.39
CA HIS A 165 -14.46 -0.08 -1.36
C HIS A 165 -14.73 -0.96 -2.58
N GLY A 166 -14.20 -2.18 -2.61
CA GLY A 166 -14.34 -3.11 -3.73
C GLY A 166 -13.35 -2.86 -4.87
N ALA A 167 -12.37 -1.99 -4.69
CA ALA A 167 -11.33 -1.68 -5.66
C ALA A 167 -10.33 -2.85 -5.74
N THR A 168 -9.88 -3.19 -6.95
CA THR A 168 -8.88 -4.24 -7.21
C THR A 168 -7.51 -3.63 -7.55
N PRO A 169 -6.40 -4.39 -7.56
CA PRO A 169 -5.10 -3.91 -8.01
C PRO A 169 -5.12 -3.25 -9.39
N ILE A 170 -5.94 -3.76 -10.34
CA ILE A 170 -6.12 -3.14 -11.66
C ILE A 170 -6.68 -1.71 -11.53
N THR A 171 -7.67 -1.48 -10.65
CA THR A 171 -8.20 -0.11 -10.43
C THR A 171 -7.13 0.86 -9.88
N TYR A 172 -6.15 0.36 -9.13
CA TYR A 172 -5.02 1.16 -8.67
C TYR A 172 -4.02 1.45 -9.79
N ALA A 173 -3.80 0.52 -10.71
CA ALA A 173 -2.97 0.75 -11.90
C ALA A 173 -3.54 1.85 -12.80
N LEU A 174 -4.87 2.03 -12.88
CA LEU A 174 -5.52 3.14 -13.60
C LEU A 174 -5.12 4.53 -13.08
N LEU A 175 -4.70 4.64 -11.82
CA LEU A 175 -4.21 5.89 -11.22
C LEU A 175 -2.76 6.23 -11.63
N ILE A 176 -2.05 5.37 -12.37
CA ILE A 176 -0.73 5.71 -12.93
C ILE A 176 -0.94 6.80 -13.99
N HIS A 177 -0.14 7.87 -13.93
CA HIS A 177 -0.28 8.99 -14.87
C HIS A 177 0.09 8.61 -16.30
N ASP A 178 1.21 7.92 -16.46
CA ASP A 178 1.69 7.35 -17.71
C ASP A 178 0.79 6.18 -18.15
N GLU A 179 0.05 6.36 -19.25
CA GLU A 179 -0.87 5.33 -19.77
C GLU A 179 -0.16 4.09 -20.30
N ASP A 180 1.06 4.23 -20.80
CA ASP A 180 1.82 3.09 -21.34
C ASP A 180 2.32 2.24 -20.16
N LYS A 181 2.86 2.87 -19.11
CA LYS A 181 3.19 2.18 -17.85
C LYS A 181 1.96 1.58 -17.15
N ALA A 182 0.81 2.29 -17.20
CA ALA A 182 -0.45 1.78 -16.65
C ALA A 182 -0.88 0.50 -17.38
N TRP A 183 -0.88 0.53 -18.71
CA TRP A 183 -1.23 -0.61 -19.54
C TRP A 183 -0.30 -1.80 -19.30
N GLU A 184 1.01 -1.56 -19.29
CA GLU A 184 2.01 -2.56 -18.94
C GLU A 184 1.75 -3.25 -17.59
N THR A 185 1.39 -2.45 -16.58
CA THR A 185 1.06 -2.95 -15.25
C THR A 185 -0.21 -3.80 -15.27
N ILE A 186 -1.23 -3.37 -16.02
CA ILE A 186 -2.50 -4.10 -16.17
C ILE A 186 -2.28 -5.41 -16.93
N CYS A 187 -1.53 -5.41 -18.03
CA CYS A 187 -1.13 -6.61 -18.75
C CYS A 187 -0.42 -7.61 -17.83
N PHE A 188 0.45 -7.12 -16.96
CA PHE A 188 1.12 -7.98 -15.99
C PHE A 188 0.15 -8.56 -14.95
N LEU A 189 -0.84 -7.80 -14.48
CA LEU A 189 -1.89 -8.33 -13.62
C LEU A 189 -2.76 -9.38 -14.33
N PHE A 190 -3.06 -9.20 -15.61
CA PHE A 190 -3.72 -10.24 -16.43
C PHE A 190 -2.87 -11.50 -16.57
N TYR A 191 -1.56 -11.35 -16.76
CA TYR A 191 -0.61 -12.47 -16.75
C TYR A 191 -0.66 -13.23 -15.41
N LEU A 192 -0.76 -12.51 -14.30
CA LEU A 192 -0.97 -13.07 -12.95
C LEU A 192 -2.39 -13.59 -12.71
N LYS A 193 -3.23 -13.74 -13.75
CA LYS A 193 -4.59 -14.28 -13.72
C LYS A 193 -5.67 -13.38 -13.10
N ALA A 194 -5.45 -12.07 -13.03
CA ALA A 194 -6.52 -11.12 -12.69
C ALA A 194 -7.65 -11.14 -13.73
N LYS A 195 -8.90 -11.03 -13.28
CA LYS A 195 -10.08 -10.99 -14.17
C LYS A 195 -10.14 -9.70 -14.96
N LYS A 196 -10.39 -9.82 -16.26
CA LYS A 196 -10.48 -8.70 -17.20
C LYS A 196 -11.85 -8.01 -17.19
N ASP A 197 -12.90 -8.73 -16.83
CA ASP A 197 -14.32 -8.35 -16.94
C ASP A 197 -14.95 -7.95 -15.59
N THR A 198 -14.13 -7.69 -14.57
CA THR A 198 -14.62 -7.30 -13.24
C THR A 198 -15.48 -6.02 -13.31
N MET A 199 -16.66 -6.10 -12.71
CA MET A 199 -17.58 -4.97 -12.60
C MET A 199 -17.62 -4.38 -11.19
N PHE A 200 -17.73 -3.05 -11.12
CA PHE A 200 -17.79 -2.26 -9.89
C PHE A 200 -19.15 -1.62 -9.72
N ARG A 201 -19.76 -1.79 -8.55
CA ARG A 201 -21.04 -1.16 -8.24
C ARG A 201 -20.80 0.24 -7.70
N VAL A 202 -21.26 1.25 -8.44
CA VAL A 202 -21.26 2.66 -8.00
C VAL A 202 -22.69 3.19 -8.14
N GLY A 203 -23.33 3.44 -6.99
CA GLY A 203 -24.77 3.69 -6.95
C GLY A 203 -25.57 2.44 -7.35
N SER A 204 -26.57 2.61 -8.22
CA SER A 204 -27.42 1.51 -8.72
C SER A 204 -26.86 0.80 -9.96
N ASN A 205 -25.76 1.29 -10.55
CA ASN A 205 -25.19 0.78 -11.80
C ASN A 205 -23.87 0.03 -11.56
N CYS A 206 -23.55 -0.87 -12.48
CA CYS A 206 -22.28 -1.58 -12.55
C CYS A 206 -21.41 -1.01 -13.68
N TRP A 207 -20.10 -0.91 -13.45
CA TRP A 207 -19.14 -0.28 -14.35
C TRP A 207 -17.93 -1.17 -14.58
N THR A 208 -17.40 -1.21 -15.79
CA THR A 208 -16.19 -1.98 -16.14
C THR A 208 -14.91 -1.18 -15.88
N TYR A 209 -13.74 -1.83 -15.97
CA TYR A 209 -12.46 -1.11 -15.93
C TYR A 209 -12.35 -0.03 -17.03
N ALA A 210 -12.88 -0.31 -18.23
CA ALA A 210 -12.88 0.65 -19.34
C ALA A 210 -13.72 1.89 -19.02
N ASP A 211 -14.87 1.73 -18.38
CA ASP A 211 -15.72 2.86 -17.95
C ASP A 211 -15.06 3.72 -16.87
N LEU A 212 -14.36 3.08 -15.93
CA LEU A 212 -13.56 3.79 -14.93
C LEU A 212 -12.45 4.60 -15.62
N ALA A 213 -11.68 3.98 -16.51
CA ALA A 213 -10.62 4.65 -17.27
C ALA A 213 -11.15 5.83 -18.09
N ARG A 214 -12.29 5.64 -18.76
CA ARG A 214 -12.96 6.67 -19.58
C ARG A 214 -13.37 7.86 -18.74
N SER A 215 -14.00 7.63 -17.60
CA SER A 215 -14.40 8.71 -16.69
C SER A 215 -13.20 9.37 -15.99
N MET A 216 -12.07 8.68 -15.85
CA MET A 216 -10.77 9.25 -15.44
C MET A 216 -10.06 10.05 -16.54
N ASN A 217 -10.69 10.23 -17.71
CA ASN A 217 -10.15 10.94 -18.87
C ASN A 217 -8.88 10.31 -19.46
N LYS A 218 -8.77 8.97 -19.38
CA LYS A 218 -7.73 8.18 -20.06
C LYS A 218 -8.05 8.06 -21.53
N LYS A 219 -7.05 8.24 -22.39
CA LYS A 219 -7.25 8.29 -23.85
C LYS A 219 -7.13 6.93 -24.52
N LYS A 220 -6.11 6.15 -24.13
CA LYS A 220 -5.78 4.86 -24.75
C LYS A 220 -6.36 3.68 -23.96
N LEU A 221 -6.33 3.77 -22.62
CA LEU A 221 -6.72 2.64 -21.77
C LEU A 221 -8.15 2.12 -21.97
N PRO A 222 -9.20 2.95 -22.21
CA PRO A 222 -10.56 2.42 -22.34
C PRO A 222 -10.71 1.42 -23.49
N THR A 223 -10.17 1.74 -24.68
CA THR A 223 -10.26 0.85 -25.85
C THR A 223 -9.45 -0.43 -25.63
N LEU A 224 -8.23 -0.32 -25.09
CA LEU A 224 -7.39 -1.48 -24.79
C LEU A 224 -8.03 -2.45 -23.78
N LEU A 225 -8.75 -1.91 -22.80
CA LEU A 225 -9.46 -2.71 -21.79
C LEU A 225 -10.71 -3.38 -22.36
N GLU A 226 -11.41 -2.72 -23.29
CA GLU A 226 -12.54 -3.31 -24.03
C GLU A 226 -12.05 -4.47 -24.91
N ASP A 227 -11.02 -4.24 -25.72
CA ASP A 227 -10.41 -5.26 -26.58
C ASP A 227 -9.95 -6.48 -25.75
N ALA A 228 -9.28 -6.24 -24.63
CA ALA A 228 -8.81 -7.31 -23.76
C ALA A 228 -9.94 -8.10 -23.06
N ALA A 229 -11.08 -7.45 -22.77
CA ALA A 229 -12.26 -8.10 -22.20
C ALA A 229 -13.00 -8.94 -23.24
N ASP A 230 -13.09 -8.45 -24.48
CA ASP A 230 -13.69 -9.18 -25.60
C ASP A 230 -12.88 -10.44 -25.95
N ASP A 231 -11.54 -10.38 -25.88
CA ASP A 231 -10.66 -11.55 -26.02
C ASP A 231 -10.94 -12.64 -24.96
N ALA A 232 -11.42 -12.28 -23.76
CA ALA A 232 -11.80 -13.28 -22.76
C ALA A 232 -13.13 -13.96 -23.08
N SER A 233 -14.01 -13.30 -23.86
CA SER A 233 -15.28 -13.85 -24.31
C SER A 233 -15.14 -14.76 -25.54
N SER A 234 -14.02 -14.67 -26.26
CA SER A 234 -13.66 -15.54 -27.38
C SER A 234 -12.55 -16.53 -26.99
N ARG A 235 -12.95 -17.73 -26.55
CA ARG A 235 -12.16 -18.97 -26.33
C ARG A 235 -10.62 -18.90 -26.50
N THR A 236 -9.92 -19.30 -25.43
CA THR A 236 -8.65 -20.05 -25.39
C THR A 236 -7.64 -19.74 -26.49
N VAL A 237 -6.58 -19.00 -26.16
CA VAL A 237 -5.30 -19.16 -26.85
C VAL A 237 -4.21 -19.28 -25.80
N ASP A 238 -3.58 -20.46 -25.82
CA ASP A 238 -2.38 -20.79 -25.07
C ASP A 238 -1.27 -19.79 -25.39
N PHE A 239 -0.55 -19.36 -24.35
CA PHE A 239 0.75 -18.72 -24.52
C PHE A 239 1.79 -19.83 -24.40
N GLU A 240 2.42 -20.19 -25.52
CA GLU A 240 3.71 -20.90 -25.54
C GLU A 240 4.83 -19.99 -25.02
#